data_AF-A0A7S3Z5N7-F1
#
_entry.id   AF-A0A7S3Z5N7-F1
#
_cell.length_a   1.000
_cell.length_b   1.000
_cell.length_c   1.000
_cell.angle_alpha   90.00
_cell.angle_beta   90.00
_cell.angle_gamma   90.00
#
_symmetry.space_group_name_H-M   'P 1'
#
loop_
_entity.id
_entity.type
_entity.pdbx_description
1 polymer ?
#
loop_
_entity_poly.entity_id
_entity_poly.type
_entity_poly.pdbx_seq_one_letter_code
_entity_poly.pdbx_strand_id
1 'polypeptide(L)'
;IVPPDDDDDDDDDVKTTIRHHKNESILTANPGAMRRFSALGGNLSEQESMDELERQKERLEKLGALTSEVRNLDEDIEKKELLMKRLIETQNRARMEEKNFKSKISSLEDEVDRIRAERDKALKDISGQGAGATSTRNKLVDKYRSKLKKLEDSLNDLRRKYAENQKLLKTKSKAADKLKRLQGEIALHKQQRVNLQKKMKEAGESHRNWIKQTRKDLKRARKERNKAKIKVTKLQTKVNKQAAIIKRREDEKEMLKRRLQMFENKARTGRQRRNQRRRGKKGKKGKEPKGLVTTFSNGLEYELGEAVAKTDLTQRLNAKLAKQRETKTQIAHNNRRLASLQKGSFEYFEAMEEADTLSSRKAMIDDQIVSLRTALATWTSKTDHPGNLNKNLFKRHPELGAPELQEVLLQLMTKIVRQELRSKTQERMVDQLESQLAEAQTQGGSLAPADPPTGTGSGARGAGATTTTRRKGRRITRTSSKRQNH
;
A
#
# COMPACT_ATOMS: atom_id res chain seq x y z
N ILE A 1 -6.32 -31.88 42.48
CA ILE A 1 -6.45 -31.72 41.01
C ILE A 1 -5.07 -31.32 40.55
N VAL A 2 -4.31 -32.32 40.12
CA VAL A 2 -2.91 -32.25 39.70
C VAL A 2 -2.86 -31.77 38.25
N PRO A 3 -2.06 -30.76 37.89
CA PRO A 3 -1.68 -30.49 36.51
C PRO A 3 -0.44 -31.32 36.14
N PRO A 4 -0.32 -31.85 34.91
CA PRO A 4 0.98 -32.18 34.33
C PRO A 4 1.40 -30.99 33.44
N ASP A 5 2.46 -30.25 33.77
CA ASP A 5 3.90 -30.59 33.70
C ASP A 5 4.36 -30.91 32.27
N ASP A 6 5.15 -29.95 31.78
CA ASP A 6 6.05 -30.01 30.64
C ASP A 6 7.19 -31.00 30.96
N ASP A 7 7.57 -31.82 29.99
CA ASP A 7 8.89 -32.47 29.93
C ASP A 7 9.36 -32.44 28.47
N ASP A 8 10.27 -31.49 28.19
CA ASP A 8 11.30 -31.61 27.17
C ASP A 8 12.46 -32.42 27.80
N ASP A 9 12.98 -33.42 27.07
CA ASP A 9 14.43 -33.66 26.86
C ASP A 9 14.68 -35.07 26.28
N ASP A 10 15.12 -35.03 25.02
CA ASP A 10 16.32 -35.65 24.45
C ASP A 10 16.68 -37.16 24.58
N ASP A 11 16.98 -37.67 23.38
CA ASP A 11 18.06 -38.58 23.00
C ASP A 11 17.90 -40.12 22.98
N ASP A 12 18.40 -40.62 21.84
CA ASP A 12 18.96 -41.94 21.56
C ASP A 12 18.05 -43.18 21.46
N ASP A 13 17.63 -43.47 20.22
CA ASP A 13 17.94 -44.79 19.64
C ASP A 13 17.94 -44.76 18.10
N VAL A 14 18.95 -44.09 17.52
CA VAL A 14 19.28 -44.20 16.10
C VAL A 14 20.13 -45.45 15.89
N LYS A 15 19.46 -46.61 15.78
CA LYS A 15 20.11 -47.81 15.24
C LYS A 15 20.15 -47.75 13.72
N THR A 16 21.28 -47.26 13.25
CA THR A 16 21.81 -47.40 11.90
C THR A 16 21.68 -48.84 11.40
N THR A 17 21.03 -49.03 10.24
CA THR A 17 21.42 -50.07 9.29
C THR A 17 21.37 -49.49 7.89
N ILE A 18 22.53 -48.97 7.49
CA ILE A 18 22.88 -48.66 6.12
C ILE A 18 22.97 -50.00 5.37
N ARG A 19 22.08 -50.23 4.40
CA ARG A 19 22.45 -50.95 3.19
C ARG A 19 21.96 -50.18 1.98
N HIS A 20 22.92 -49.55 1.32
CA HIS A 20 22.81 -49.11 -0.05
C HIS A 20 22.39 -50.28 -0.95
N HIS A 21 21.37 -50.05 -1.79
CA HIS A 21 21.55 -50.29 -3.22
C HIS A 21 20.70 -49.32 -4.05
N LYS A 22 21.43 -48.63 -4.93
CA LYS A 22 20.97 -47.87 -6.08
C LYS A 22 20.01 -48.71 -6.92
N ASN A 23 18.89 -48.13 -7.34
CA ASN A 23 18.63 -47.86 -8.76
C ASN A 23 17.22 -47.29 -8.93
N GLU A 24 17.23 -46.03 -9.34
CA GLU A 24 16.46 -45.45 -10.42
C GLU A 24 15.31 -46.27 -11.05
N SER A 25 14.19 -45.54 -11.18
CA SER A 25 13.45 -45.38 -12.43
C SER A 25 12.30 -46.35 -12.76
N ILE A 26 11.22 -45.67 -13.17
CA ILE A 26 10.17 -46.06 -14.12
C ILE A 26 8.86 -46.57 -13.52
N LEU A 27 8.01 -45.56 -13.30
CA LEU A 27 6.61 -45.56 -13.69
C LEU A 27 6.41 -46.02 -15.16
N THR A 28 5.63 -47.08 -15.33
CA THR A 28 4.78 -47.34 -16.50
C THR A 28 3.44 -47.86 -15.97
N ALA A 29 2.50 -46.98 -15.62
CA ALA A 29 1.45 -46.41 -16.48
C ALA A 29 0.31 -47.38 -16.83
N ASN A 30 -0.91 -47.02 -16.41
CA ASN A 30 -2.08 -47.10 -17.29
C ASN A 30 -2.88 -45.77 -17.21
N PRO A 31 -3.02 -45.00 -18.33
CA PRO A 31 -3.48 -43.61 -18.35
C PRO A 31 -4.99 -43.45 -18.60
N GLY A 32 -5.82 -44.00 -17.72
CA GLY A 32 -7.29 -43.96 -17.86
C GLY A 32 -8.06 -43.01 -16.91
N ALA A 33 -7.52 -42.69 -15.73
CA ALA A 33 -8.38 -42.18 -14.64
C ALA A 33 -8.19 -40.69 -14.24
N MET A 34 -7.28 -39.95 -14.89
CA MET A 34 -6.87 -38.60 -14.43
C MET A 34 -7.18 -37.47 -15.42
N ARG A 35 -8.26 -37.57 -16.19
CA ARG A 35 -8.61 -36.57 -17.22
C ARG A 35 -9.90 -35.77 -16.98
N ARG A 36 -10.31 -35.56 -15.72
CA ARG A 36 -11.50 -34.74 -15.42
C ARG A 36 -11.37 -33.65 -14.34
N PHE A 37 -10.17 -33.25 -13.91
CA PHE A 37 -10.05 -32.22 -12.85
C PHE A 37 -9.06 -31.07 -13.09
N SER A 38 -8.44 -30.93 -14.27
CA SER A 38 -7.38 -29.91 -14.46
C SER A 38 -7.66 -28.80 -15.49
N ALA A 39 -8.83 -28.75 -16.11
CA ALA A 39 -9.10 -27.76 -17.17
C ALA A 39 -9.96 -26.55 -16.74
N LEU A 40 -10.43 -26.46 -15.50
CA LEU A 40 -11.35 -25.40 -15.05
C LEU A 40 -10.83 -24.52 -13.91
N GLY A 41 -9.65 -24.81 -13.35
CA GLY A 41 -9.14 -24.09 -12.15
C GLY A 41 -8.03 -23.07 -12.40
N GLY A 42 -7.50 -22.97 -13.63
CA GLY A 42 -6.33 -22.14 -13.94
C GLY A 42 -6.66 -20.69 -14.33
N ASN A 43 -7.74 -20.49 -15.11
CA ASN A 43 -8.05 -19.18 -15.70
C ASN A 43 -8.94 -18.29 -14.83
N LEU A 44 -9.71 -18.86 -13.89
CA LEU A 44 -10.59 -18.09 -13.00
C LEU A 44 -9.79 -17.37 -11.89
N SER A 45 -8.69 -17.99 -11.43
CA SER A 45 -7.87 -17.49 -10.31
C SER A 45 -7.04 -16.25 -10.66
N GLU A 46 -6.64 -16.06 -11.92
CA GLU A 46 -5.85 -14.90 -12.35
C GLU A 46 -6.74 -13.68 -12.55
N GLN A 47 -7.92 -13.86 -13.17
CA GLN A 47 -8.91 -12.80 -13.36
C GLN A 47 -9.44 -12.28 -12.02
N GLU A 48 -9.80 -13.17 -11.09
CA GLU A 48 -10.24 -12.78 -9.73
C GLU A 48 -9.15 -12.04 -8.94
N SER A 49 -7.86 -12.33 -9.20
CA SER A 49 -6.75 -11.62 -8.55
C SER A 49 -6.51 -10.22 -9.12
N MET A 50 -6.80 -10.02 -10.42
CA MET A 50 -6.68 -8.72 -11.08
C MET A 50 -7.81 -7.79 -10.63
N ASP A 51 -9.05 -8.29 -10.62
CA ASP A 51 -10.23 -7.54 -10.18
C ASP A 51 -10.11 -7.08 -8.70
N GLU A 52 -9.50 -7.90 -7.84
CA GLU A 52 -9.28 -7.55 -6.43
C GLU A 52 -8.20 -6.46 -6.26
N LEU A 53 -7.15 -6.48 -7.09
CA LEU A 53 -6.10 -5.47 -7.12
C LEU A 53 -6.64 -4.12 -7.62
N GLU A 54 -7.48 -4.13 -8.65
CA GLU A 54 -8.12 -2.93 -9.19
C GLU A 54 -9.07 -2.30 -8.16
N ARG A 55 -9.87 -3.12 -7.45
CA ARG A 55 -10.70 -2.67 -6.31
C ARG A 55 -9.87 -2.11 -5.15
N GLN A 56 -8.66 -2.60 -4.93
CA GLN A 56 -7.77 -2.07 -3.90
C GLN A 56 -7.23 -0.70 -4.31
N LYS A 57 -6.81 -0.56 -5.57
CA LYS A 57 -6.36 0.71 -6.15
C LYS A 57 -7.44 1.78 -6.09
N GLU A 58 -8.66 1.44 -6.49
CA GLU A 58 -9.81 2.37 -6.45
C GLU A 58 -10.10 2.86 -5.01
N ARG A 59 -9.95 2.00 -4.00
CA ARG A 59 -10.11 2.40 -2.59
C ARG A 59 -9.04 3.37 -2.13
N LEU A 60 -7.79 3.17 -2.54
CA LEU A 60 -6.68 4.07 -2.24
C LEU A 60 -6.84 5.42 -2.93
N GLU A 61 -7.24 5.43 -4.21
CA GLU A 61 -7.52 6.65 -4.96
C GLU A 61 -8.65 7.47 -4.31
N LYS A 62 -9.74 6.82 -3.88
CA LYS A 62 -10.83 7.47 -3.14
C LYS A 62 -10.37 8.07 -1.82
N LEU A 63 -9.50 7.38 -1.07
CA LEU A 63 -8.95 7.90 0.18
C LEU A 63 -8.03 9.11 -0.07
N GLY A 64 -7.20 9.04 -1.13
CA GLY A 64 -6.37 10.16 -1.56
C GLY A 64 -7.21 11.38 -1.98
N ALA A 65 -8.30 11.17 -2.72
CA ALA A 65 -9.24 12.23 -3.09
C ALA A 65 -9.83 12.91 -1.86
N LEU A 66 -10.36 12.14 -0.89
CA LEU A 66 -10.89 12.69 0.36
C LEU A 66 -9.84 13.46 1.16
N THR A 67 -8.60 12.96 1.20
CA THR A 67 -7.48 13.62 1.90
C THR A 67 -7.16 14.97 1.25
N SER A 68 -7.12 15.03 -0.09
CA SER A 68 -6.89 16.28 -0.81
C SER A 68 -8.02 17.28 -0.63
N GLU A 69 -9.28 16.82 -0.55
CA GLU A 69 -10.43 17.68 -0.27
C GLU A 69 -10.38 18.28 1.15
N VAL A 70 -10.00 17.49 2.16
CA VAL A 70 -9.77 18.01 3.52
C VAL A 70 -8.68 19.08 3.54
N ARG A 71 -7.57 18.83 2.86
CA ARG A 71 -6.47 19.81 2.74
C ARG A 71 -6.93 21.11 2.06
N ASN A 72 -7.73 21.02 1.00
CA ASN A 72 -8.27 22.19 0.32
C ASN A 72 -9.21 22.99 1.24
N LEU A 73 -10.06 22.30 2.04
CA LEU A 73 -10.90 22.97 3.04
C LEU A 73 -10.07 23.66 4.13
N ASP A 74 -8.98 23.05 4.58
CA ASP A 74 -8.07 23.68 5.56
C ASP A 74 -7.41 24.95 5.01
N GLU A 75 -6.91 24.92 3.77
CA GLU A 75 -6.39 26.12 3.11
C GLU A 75 -7.45 27.23 2.96
N ASP A 76 -8.68 26.86 2.60
CA ASP A 76 -9.77 27.82 2.44
C ASP A 76 -10.20 28.42 3.78
N ILE A 77 -10.22 27.62 4.85
CA ILE A 77 -10.46 28.10 6.21
C ILE A 77 -9.36 29.10 6.59
N GLU A 78 -8.09 28.77 6.37
CA GLU A 78 -6.95 29.63 6.71
C GLU A 78 -7.02 30.98 5.96
N LYS A 79 -7.26 30.95 4.66
CA LYS A 79 -7.42 32.15 3.82
C LYS A 79 -8.57 33.02 4.33
N LYS A 80 -9.72 32.42 4.65
CA LYS A 80 -10.90 33.16 5.16
C LYS A 80 -10.67 33.71 6.57
N GLU A 81 -10.00 32.97 7.46
CA GLU A 81 -9.65 33.42 8.80
C GLU A 81 -8.65 34.59 8.77
N LEU A 82 -7.64 34.54 7.89
CA LEU A 82 -6.70 35.64 7.68
C LEU A 82 -7.42 36.89 7.19
N LEU A 83 -8.33 36.74 6.23
CA LEU A 83 -9.12 37.84 5.71
C LEU A 83 -10.04 38.43 6.79
N MET A 84 -10.66 37.59 7.63
CA MET A 84 -11.46 38.02 8.77
C MET A 84 -10.63 38.81 9.78
N LYS A 85 -9.43 38.33 10.14
CA LYS A 85 -8.48 39.04 11.03
C LYS A 85 -8.13 40.42 10.48
N ARG A 86 -7.77 40.50 9.20
CA ARG A 86 -7.42 41.78 8.54
C ARG A 86 -8.59 42.77 8.51
N LEU A 87 -9.81 42.30 8.32
CA LEU A 87 -11.02 43.14 8.40
C LEU A 87 -11.25 43.67 9.82
N ILE A 88 -11.11 42.82 10.84
CA ILE A 88 -11.22 43.21 12.26
C ILE A 88 -10.17 44.27 12.60
N GLU A 89 -8.91 44.05 12.23
CA GLU A 89 -7.82 45.01 12.45
C GLU A 89 -8.10 46.36 11.79
N THR A 90 -8.56 46.33 10.54
CA THR A 90 -8.92 47.55 9.79
C THR A 90 -10.07 48.30 10.47
N GLN A 91 -11.06 47.58 10.99
CA GLN A 91 -12.19 48.17 11.71
C GLN A 91 -11.76 48.75 13.07
N ASN A 92 -10.86 48.08 13.78
CA ASN A 92 -10.31 48.57 15.05
C ASN A 92 -9.45 49.82 14.84
N ARG A 93 -8.59 49.83 13.82
CA ARG A 93 -7.80 51.02 13.45
C ARG A 93 -8.71 52.22 13.15
N ALA A 94 -9.78 52.01 12.38
CA ALA A 94 -10.73 53.07 12.06
C ALA A 94 -11.43 53.63 13.32
N ARG A 95 -11.82 52.77 14.28
CA ARG A 95 -12.39 53.20 15.57
C ARG A 95 -11.38 53.97 16.43
N MET A 96 -10.11 53.57 16.42
CA MET A 96 -9.05 54.29 17.14
C MET A 96 -8.80 55.67 16.53
N GLU A 97 -8.78 55.78 15.19
CA GLU A 97 -8.71 57.08 14.50
C GLU A 97 -9.87 58.00 14.90
N GLU A 98 -11.10 57.47 14.94
CA GLU A 98 -12.28 58.21 15.39
C GLU A 98 -12.10 58.76 16.82
N LYS A 99 -11.63 57.92 17.75
CA LYS A 99 -11.37 58.31 19.14
C LYS A 99 -10.30 59.41 19.22
N ASN A 100 -9.24 59.30 18.42
CA ASN A 100 -8.16 60.29 18.37
C ASN A 100 -8.67 61.65 17.87
N PHE A 101 -9.50 61.68 16.83
CA PHE A 101 -10.12 62.93 16.37
C PHE A 101 -11.03 63.56 17.43
N LYS A 102 -11.88 62.77 18.10
CA LYS A 102 -12.74 63.27 19.20
C LYS A 102 -11.90 63.89 20.33
N SER A 103 -10.86 63.20 20.78
CA SER A 103 -9.98 63.69 21.83
C SER A 103 -9.25 64.97 21.42
N LYS A 104 -8.78 65.06 20.16
CA LYS A 104 -8.07 66.25 19.69
C LYS A 104 -8.99 67.46 19.51
N ILE A 105 -10.24 67.24 19.07
CA ILE A 105 -11.27 68.29 19.01
C ILE A 105 -11.54 68.82 20.42
N SER A 106 -11.83 67.94 21.38
CA SER A 106 -12.09 68.33 22.78
C SER A 106 -10.91 69.08 23.41
N SER A 107 -9.67 68.64 23.18
CA SER A 107 -8.48 69.34 23.68
C SER A 107 -8.31 70.74 23.06
N LEU A 108 -8.71 70.95 21.80
CA LEU A 108 -8.67 72.27 21.17
C LEU A 108 -9.83 73.16 21.66
N GLU A 109 -10.99 72.60 21.94
CA GLU A 109 -12.11 73.31 22.56
C GLU A 109 -11.73 73.82 23.95
N ASP A 110 -11.13 72.95 24.79
CA ASP A 110 -10.64 73.32 26.11
C ASP A 110 -9.57 74.43 26.03
N GLU A 111 -8.67 74.37 25.05
CA GLU A 111 -7.65 75.39 24.84
C GLU A 111 -8.27 76.72 24.38
N VAL A 112 -9.26 76.69 23.49
CA VAL A 112 -10.00 77.90 23.09
C VAL A 112 -10.66 78.55 24.30
N ASP A 113 -11.30 77.76 25.18
CA ASP A 113 -11.95 78.28 26.37
C ASP A 113 -10.96 78.81 27.41
N ARG A 114 -9.80 78.16 27.57
CA ARG A 114 -8.69 78.68 28.39
C ARG A 114 -8.19 80.03 27.87
N ILE A 115 -7.92 80.16 26.57
CA ILE A 115 -7.43 81.42 25.98
C ILE A 115 -8.50 82.52 26.07
N ARG A 116 -9.79 82.18 25.99
CA ARG A 116 -10.88 83.13 26.25
C ARG A 116 -10.87 83.62 27.70
N ALA A 117 -10.73 82.71 28.67
CA ALA A 117 -10.64 83.07 30.08
C ALA A 117 -9.40 83.93 30.40
N GLU A 118 -8.23 83.60 29.83
CA GLU A 118 -7.00 84.39 29.96
C GLU A 118 -7.16 85.81 29.37
N ARG A 119 -7.78 85.91 28.19
CA ARG A 119 -8.12 87.20 27.57
C ARG A 119 -9.00 88.04 28.49
N ASP A 120 -10.08 87.46 29.01
CA ASP A 120 -11.05 88.17 29.84
C ASP A 120 -10.45 88.64 31.16
N LYS A 121 -9.61 87.81 31.78
CA LYS A 121 -8.82 88.18 32.95
C LYS A 121 -7.87 89.35 32.65
N ALA A 122 -7.07 89.23 31.60
CA ALA A 122 -6.10 90.27 31.25
C ALA A 122 -6.76 91.60 30.86
N LEU A 123 -7.94 91.56 30.22
CA LEU A 123 -8.72 92.76 29.90
C LEU A 123 -9.30 93.43 31.15
N LYS A 124 -9.72 92.63 32.14
CA LYS A 124 -10.20 93.12 33.45
C LYS A 124 -9.08 93.80 34.23
N ASP A 125 -7.90 93.19 34.27
CA ASP A 125 -6.71 93.72 34.93
C ASP A 125 -6.31 95.09 34.33
N ILE A 126 -6.31 95.22 33.00
CA ILE A 126 -6.01 96.49 32.32
C ILE A 126 -7.11 97.55 32.52
N SER A 127 -8.39 97.16 32.67
CA SER A 127 -9.44 98.17 32.94
C SER A 127 -9.33 98.79 34.32
N GLY A 128 -8.69 98.10 35.28
CA GLY A 128 -8.42 98.64 36.61
C GLY A 128 -7.34 99.72 36.65
N GLN A 129 -6.55 99.90 35.58
CA GLN A 129 -5.39 100.81 35.54
C GLN A 129 -5.70 102.24 35.03
N GLY A 130 -6.96 102.58 34.73
CA GLY A 130 -7.38 103.92 34.30
C GLY A 130 -7.15 104.24 32.81
N ALA A 131 -7.63 105.41 32.36
CA ALA A 131 -7.82 105.77 30.94
C ALA A 131 -6.53 105.87 30.08
N GLY A 132 -5.34 105.87 30.69
CA GLY A 132 -4.04 105.98 29.99
C GLY A 132 -3.57 104.69 29.27
N ALA A 133 -4.20 103.54 29.51
CA ALA A 133 -3.76 102.22 29.01
C ALA A 133 -4.47 101.75 27.71
N THR A 134 -5.13 102.63 26.97
CA THR A 134 -5.95 102.28 25.79
C THR A 134 -5.15 101.67 24.64
N SER A 135 -3.96 102.19 24.34
CA SER A 135 -3.09 101.66 23.27
C SER A 135 -2.55 100.25 23.58
N THR A 136 -2.15 100.02 24.83
CA THR A 136 -1.70 98.70 25.32
C THR A 136 -2.85 97.69 25.38
N ARG A 137 -4.06 98.13 25.76
CA ARG A 137 -5.29 97.31 25.71
C ARG A 137 -5.57 96.80 24.29
N ASN A 138 -5.55 97.69 23.29
CA ASN A 138 -5.86 97.33 21.90
C ASN A 138 -4.87 96.30 21.33
N LYS A 139 -3.56 96.50 21.54
CA LYS A 139 -2.53 95.53 21.11
C LYS A 139 -2.71 94.16 21.75
N LEU A 140 -3.13 94.11 23.02
CA LEU A 140 -3.37 92.86 23.73
C LEU A 140 -4.62 92.13 23.20
N VAL A 141 -5.69 92.89 22.94
CA VAL A 141 -6.91 92.36 22.30
C VAL A 141 -6.60 91.76 20.94
N ASP A 142 -5.83 92.45 20.10
CA ASP A 142 -5.47 91.96 18.78
C ASP A 142 -4.61 90.68 18.84
N LYS A 143 -3.71 90.58 19.83
CA LYS A 143 -2.91 89.37 20.08
C LYS A 143 -3.79 88.17 20.44
N TYR A 144 -4.73 88.33 21.39
CA TYR A 144 -5.66 87.25 21.76
C TYR A 144 -6.65 86.92 20.64
N ARG A 145 -7.12 87.92 19.89
CA ARG A 145 -7.99 87.73 18.72
C ARG A 145 -7.30 86.91 17.63
N SER A 146 -6.03 87.21 17.34
CA SER A 146 -5.23 86.44 16.38
C SER A 146 -4.99 85.00 16.85
N LYS A 147 -4.70 84.79 18.15
CA LYS A 147 -4.50 83.45 18.73
C LYS A 147 -5.80 82.62 18.70
N LEU A 148 -6.93 83.22 19.09
CA LEU A 148 -8.25 82.58 19.03
C LEU A 148 -8.65 82.22 17.60
N LYS A 149 -8.46 83.14 16.64
CA LYS A 149 -8.76 82.89 15.24
C LYS A 149 -7.98 81.68 14.70
N LYS A 150 -6.68 81.57 15.00
CA LYS A 150 -5.86 80.41 14.59
C LYS A 150 -6.36 79.09 15.21
N LEU A 151 -6.75 79.10 16.48
CA LEU A 151 -7.28 77.92 17.15
C LEU A 151 -8.66 77.53 16.59
N GLU A 152 -9.53 78.50 16.32
CA GLU A 152 -10.85 78.31 15.72
C GLU A 152 -10.75 77.78 14.28
N ASP A 153 -9.83 78.31 13.47
CA ASP A 153 -9.54 77.81 12.12
C ASP A 153 -9.04 76.35 12.17
N SER A 154 -8.13 76.04 13.11
CA SER A 154 -7.65 74.67 13.31
C SER A 154 -8.74 73.71 13.80
N LEU A 155 -9.66 74.19 14.65
CA LEU A 155 -10.79 73.42 15.16
C LEU A 155 -11.77 73.10 14.01
N ASN A 156 -12.07 74.07 13.16
CA ASN A 156 -12.96 73.91 12.02
C ASN A 156 -12.39 72.93 10.98
N ASP A 157 -11.09 73.02 10.67
CA ASP A 157 -10.42 72.05 9.78
C ASP A 157 -10.47 70.63 10.35
N LEU A 158 -10.21 70.48 11.66
CA LEU A 158 -10.25 69.18 12.32
C LEU A 158 -11.66 68.58 12.37
N ARG A 159 -12.69 69.41 12.61
CA ARG A 159 -14.10 69.00 12.53
C ARG A 159 -14.49 68.56 11.12
N ARG A 160 -14.00 69.24 10.07
CA ARG A 160 -14.23 68.86 8.68
C ARG A 160 -13.61 67.48 8.37
N LYS A 161 -12.36 67.26 8.78
CA LYS A 161 -11.66 65.96 8.64
C LYS A 161 -12.36 64.85 9.42
N TYR A 162 -12.85 65.16 10.62
CA TYR A 162 -13.64 64.21 11.41
C TYR A 162 -14.97 63.84 10.74
N ALA A 163 -15.69 64.81 10.17
CA ALA A 163 -16.94 64.55 9.44
C ALA A 163 -16.72 63.68 8.19
N GLU A 164 -15.60 63.86 7.50
CA GLU A 164 -15.18 63.01 6.39
C GLU A 164 -14.83 61.58 6.85
N ASN A 165 -14.09 61.46 7.96
CA ASN A 165 -13.79 60.16 8.58
C ASN A 165 -15.08 59.43 9.01
N GLN A 166 -16.07 60.13 9.55
CA GLN A 166 -17.39 59.58 9.89
C GLN A 166 -18.15 59.05 8.67
N LYS A 167 -18.12 59.78 7.53
CA LYS A 167 -18.71 59.30 6.28
C LYS A 167 -18.01 58.02 5.79
N LEU A 168 -16.68 57.96 5.89
CA LEU A 168 -15.89 56.77 5.55
C LEU A 168 -16.18 55.61 6.52
N LEU A 169 -16.43 55.88 7.80
CA LEU A 169 -16.79 54.86 8.78
C LEU A 169 -18.15 54.22 8.45
N LYS A 170 -19.11 55.04 8.00
CA LYS A 170 -20.43 54.55 7.55
C LYS A 170 -20.32 53.65 6.33
N THR A 171 -19.49 53.98 5.34
CA THR A 171 -19.26 53.08 4.20
C THR A 171 -18.53 51.80 4.62
N LYS A 172 -17.62 51.88 5.59
CA LYS A 172 -16.97 50.72 6.22
C LYS A 172 -17.91 49.90 7.11
N SER A 173 -19.05 50.41 7.57
CA SER A 173 -20.01 49.63 8.38
C SER A 173 -20.59 48.42 7.65
N LYS A 174 -20.68 48.48 6.30
CA LYS A 174 -20.99 47.31 5.45
C LYS A 174 -19.97 46.17 5.58
N ALA A 175 -18.80 46.42 6.17
CA ALA A 175 -17.83 45.37 6.50
C ALA A 175 -18.30 44.49 7.66
N ALA A 176 -19.19 44.97 8.55
CA ALA A 176 -19.74 44.14 9.61
C ALA A 176 -20.60 42.99 9.05
N ASP A 177 -21.39 43.26 8.02
CA ASP A 177 -22.18 42.23 7.33
C ASP A 177 -21.28 41.24 6.58
N LYS A 178 -20.22 41.74 5.94
CA LYS A 178 -19.20 40.89 5.31
C LYS A 178 -18.51 40.00 6.34
N LEU A 179 -18.21 40.52 7.53
CA LEU A 179 -17.57 39.80 8.62
C LEU A 179 -18.48 38.70 9.17
N LYS A 180 -19.77 39.00 9.37
CA LYS A 180 -20.78 37.98 9.73
C LYS A 180 -20.90 36.88 8.66
N ARG A 181 -20.92 37.26 7.37
CA ARG A 181 -20.98 36.31 6.26
C ARG A 181 -19.75 35.40 6.24
N LEU A 182 -18.55 35.99 6.35
CA LEU A 182 -17.29 35.25 6.41
C LEU A 182 -17.24 34.31 7.62
N GLN A 183 -17.71 34.74 8.79
CA GLN A 183 -17.80 33.90 9.97
C GLN A 183 -18.72 32.69 9.75
N GLY A 184 -19.88 32.90 9.12
CA GLY A 184 -20.80 31.83 8.75
C GLY A 184 -20.19 30.85 7.74
N GLU A 185 -19.50 31.36 6.71
CA GLU A 185 -18.79 30.53 5.74
C GLU A 185 -17.66 29.71 6.36
N ILE A 186 -16.86 30.30 7.27
CA ILE A 186 -15.81 29.59 8.00
C ILE A 186 -16.42 28.47 8.86
N ALA A 187 -17.53 28.74 9.54
CA ALA A 187 -18.22 27.73 10.34
C ALA A 187 -18.74 26.57 9.47
N LEU A 188 -19.32 26.88 8.31
CA LEU A 188 -19.76 25.88 7.34
C LEU A 188 -18.59 25.03 6.82
N HIS A 189 -17.48 25.66 6.42
CA HIS A 189 -16.28 24.95 5.95
C HIS A 189 -15.69 24.04 7.04
N LYS A 190 -15.66 24.51 8.30
CA LYS A 190 -15.21 23.70 9.45
C LYS A 190 -16.12 22.48 9.65
N GLN A 191 -17.43 22.66 9.53
CA GLN A 191 -18.39 21.55 9.63
C GLN A 191 -18.20 20.55 8.48
N GLN A 192 -18.03 21.02 7.25
CA GLN A 192 -17.74 20.17 6.09
C GLN A 192 -16.45 19.37 6.29
N ARG A 193 -15.38 20.01 6.78
CA ARG A 193 -14.12 19.35 7.08
C ARG A 193 -14.28 18.23 8.10
N VAL A 194 -14.96 18.50 9.22
CA VAL A 194 -15.22 17.49 10.27
C VAL A 194 -16.04 16.32 9.71
N ASN A 195 -17.05 16.60 8.89
CA ASN A 195 -17.85 15.57 8.23
C ASN A 195 -17.01 14.70 7.29
N LEU A 196 -16.10 15.30 6.50
CA LEU A 196 -15.18 14.56 5.63
C LEU A 196 -14.19 13.72 6.45
N GLN A 197 -13.60 14.27 7.51
CA GLN A 197 -12.71 13.53 8.40
C GLN A 197 -13.42 12.33 9.04
N LYS A 198 -14.69 12.48 9.42
CA LYS A 198 -15.51 11.36 9.92
C LYS A 198 -15.69 10.28 8.86
N LYS A 199 -16.04 10.66 7.62
CA LYS A 199 -16.15 9.73 6.49
C LYS A 199 -14.83 9.01 6.19
N MET A 200 -13.70 9.72 6.26
CA MET A 200 -12.37 9.11 6.09
C MET A 200 -12.07 8.09 7.18
N LYS A 201 -12.42 8.40 8.44
CA LYS A 201 -12.24 7.49 9.56
C LYS A 201 -13.09 6.22 9.41
N GLU A 202 -14.38 6.37 9.07
CA GLU A 202 -15.30 5.27 8.79
C GLU A 202 -14.82 4.41 7.61
N ALA A 203 -14.37 5.03 6.51
CA ALA A 203 -13.80 4.34 5.36
C ALA A 203 -12.52 3.58 5.72
N GLY A 204 -11.64 4.17 6.55
CA GLY A 204 -10.43 3.53 7.05
C GLY A 204 -10.72 2.34 7.96
N GLU A 205 -11.72 2.44 8.84
CA GLU A 205 -12.18 1.32 9.69
C GLU A 205 -12.77 0.19 8.86
N SER A 206 -13.61 0.52 7.87
CA SER A 206 -14.17 -0.44 6.91
C SER A 206 -13.06 -1.15 6.12
N HIS A 207 -12.05 -0.41 5.66
CA HIS A 207 -10.90 -0.98 4.96
C HIS A 207 -10.09 -1.93 5.85
N ARG A 208 -9.79 -1.55 7.10
CA ARG A 208 -9.11 -2.43 8.08
C ARG A 208 -9.90 -3.71 8.34
N ASN A 209 -11.22 -3.60 8.50
CA ASN A 209 -12.09 -4.76 8.70
C ASN A 209 -12.10 -5.70 7.49
N TRP A 210 -12.14 -5.13 6.28
CA TRP A 210 -12.02 -5.89 5.04
C TRP A 210 -10.68 -6.63 4.96
N ILE A 211 -9.54 -5.98 5.21
CA ILE A 211 -8.22 -6.65 5.25
C ILE A 211 -8.22 -7.82 6.23
N LYS A 212 -8.76 -7.60 7.45
CA LYS A 212 -8.86 -8.63 8.49
C LYS A 212 -9.69 -9.82 8.01
N GLN A 213 -10.80 -9.57 7.32
CA GLN A 213 -11.67 -10.61 6.80
C GLN A 213 -11.00 -11.38 5.65
N THR A 214 -10.44 -10.68 4.67
CA THR A 214 -9.69 -11.29 3.55
C THR A 214 -8.52 -12.14 4.05
N ARG A 215 -7.78 -11.70 5.09
CA ARG A 215 -6.70 -12.48 5.72
C ARG A 215 -7.22 -13.77 6.36
N LYS A 216 -8.38 -13.73 7.01
CA LYS A 216 -9.02 -14.92 7.59
C LYS A 216 -9.42 -15.91 6.49
N ASP A 217 -10.03 -15.41 5.42
CA ASP A 217 -10.49 -16.25 4.31
C ASP A 217 -9.32 -16.86 3.53
N LEU A 218 -8.25 -16.10 3.31
CA LEU A 218 -7.00 -16.62 2.76
C LEU A 218 -6.40 -17.74 3.63
N LYS A 219 -6.41 -17.56 4.97
CA LYS A 219 -5.93 -18.60 5.91
C LYS A 219 -6.79 -19.87 5.82
N ARG A 220 -8.11 -19.74 5.68
CA ARG A 220 -9.03 -20.88 5.49
C ARG A 220 -8.75 -21.60 4.18
N ALA A 221 -8.66 -20.87 3.07
CA ALA A 221 -8.36 -21.41 1.75
C ALA A 221 -7.01 -22.18 1.73
N ARG A 222 -5.96 -21.63 2.38
CA ARG A 222 -4.67 -22.32 2.54
C ARG A 222 -4.78 -23.63 3.31
N LYS A 223 -5.56 -23.66 4.40
CA LYS A 223 -5.80 -24.89 5.18
C LYS A 223 -6.53 -25.95 4.35
N GLU A 224 -7.57 -25.56 3.61
CA GLU A 224 -8.30 -26.47 2.73
C GLU A 224 -7.44 -26.99 1.59
N ARG A 225 -6.62 -26.14 0.97
CA ARG A 225 -5.64 -26.54 -0.04
C ARG A 225 -4.68 -27.60 0.49
N ASN A 226 -4.16 -27.42 1.71
CA ASN A 226 -3.27 -28.38 2.33
C ASN A 226 -3.97 -29.71 2.64
N LYS A 227 -5.20 -29.67 3.15
CA LYS A 227 -6.04 -30.88 3.34
C LYS A 227 -6.28 -31.62 2.03
N ALA A 228 -6.63 -30.89 0.96
CA ALA A 228 -6.82 -31.45 -0.37
C ALA A 228 -5.53 -32.09 -0.91
N LYS A 229 -4.38 -31.42 -0.77
CA LYS A 229 -3.06 -31.97 -1.15
C LYS A 229 -2.77 -33.28 -0.43
N ILE A 230 -3.00 -33.34 0.89
CA ILE A 230 -2.80 -34.57 1.69
C ILE A 230 -3.76 -35.69 1.23
N LYS A 231 -5.01 -35.36 0.90
CA LYS A 231 -5.97 -36.35 0.39
C LYS A 231 -5.52 -36.91 -0.96
N VAL A 232 -5.03 -36.06 -1.86
CA VAL A 232 -4.48 -36.46 -3.16
C VAL A 232 -3.26 -37.35 -3.00
N THR A 233 -2.30 -36.99 -2.13
CA THR A 233 -1.12 -37.84 -1.90
C THR A 233 -1.49 -39.19 -1.31
N LYS A 234 -2.41 -39.24 -0.34
CA LYS A 234 -2.95 -40.51 0.21
C LYS A 234 -3.58 -41.38 -0.88
N LEU A 235 -4.41 -40.82 -1.75
CA LEU A 235 -5.00 -41.57 -2.87
C LEU A 235 -3.93 -42.06 -3.86
N GLN A 236 -2.95 -41.22 -4.19
CA GLN A 236 -1.86 -41.60 -5.09
C GLN A 236 -1.04 -42.77 -4.53
N THR A 237 -0.73 -42.78 -3.23
CA THR A 237 -0.02 -43.92 -2.62
C THR A 237 -0.83 -45.21 -2.68
N LYS A 238 -2.16 -45.16 -2.46
CA LYS A 238 -3.04 -46.34 -2.61
C LYS A 238 -3.04 -46.85 -4.05
N VAL A 239 -3.17 -45.97 -5.03
CA VAL A 239 -3.13 -46.32 -6.46
C VAL A 239 -1.78 -46.94 -6.82
N ASN A 240 -0.66 -46.35 -6.37
CA ASN A 240 0.67 -46.89 -6.64
C ASN A 240 0.85 -48.30 -6.03
N LYS A 241 0.34 -48.54 -4.80
CA LYS A 241 0.37 -49.87 -4.18
C LYS A 241 -0.44 -50.90 -4.99
N GLN A 242 -1.65 -50.53 -5.41
CA GLN A 242 -2.48 -51.41 -6.25
C GLN A 242 -1.81 -51.71 -7.60
N ALA A 243 -1.24 -50.69 -8.25
CA ALA A 243 -0.51 -50.86 -9.50
C ALA A 243 0.70 -51.80 -9.35
N ALA A 244 1.44 -51.73 -8.23
CA ALA A 244 2.55 -52.63 -7.95
C ALA A 244 2.08 -54.10 -7.78
N ILE A 245 0.94 -54.32 -7.12
CA ILE A 245 0.35 -55.66 -6.98
C ILE A 245 -0.07 -56.22 -8.35
N ILE A 246 -0.69 -55.40 -9.20
CA ILE A 246 -1.09 -55.80 -10.55
C ILE A 246 0.14 -56.17 -11.37
N LYS A 247 1.18 -55.33 -11.36
CA LYS A 247 2.44 -55.60 -12.08
C LYS A 247 3.08 -56.91 -11.63
N ARG A 248 3.16 -57.17 -10.32
CA ARG A 248 3.68 -58.44 -9.80
C ARG A 248 2.88 -59.65 -10.28
N ARG A 249 1.54 -59.54 -10.32
CA ARG A 249 0.66 -60.61 -10.85
C ARG A 249 0.84 -60.80 -12.36
N GLU A 250 1.09 -59.72 -13.10
CA GLU A 250 1.41 -59.78 -14.53
C GLU A 250 2.75 -60.48 -14.77
N ASP A 251 3.79 -60.14 -14.00
CA ASP A 251 5.11 -60.78 -14.05
C ASP A 251 5.01 -62.27 -13.71
N GLU A 252 4.23 -62.65 -12.69
CA GLU A 252 3.96 -64.06 -12.33
C GLU A 252 3.26 -64.81 -13.47
N LYS A 253 2.25 -64.20 -14.10
CA LYS A 253 1.57 -64.77 -15.27
C LYS A 253 2.53 -64.92 -16.45
N GLU A 254 3.40 -63.94 -16.68
CA GLU A 254 4.40 -64.01 -17.76
C GLU A 254 5.42 -65.11 -17.49
N MET A 255 5.90 -65.28 -16.26
CA MET A 255 6.79 -66.38 -15.89
C MET A 255 6.14 -67.75 -16.10
N LEU A 256 4.86 -67.91 -15.71
CA LEU A 256 4.11 -69.13 -15.98
C LEU A 256 3.98 -69.39 -17.48
N LYS A 257 3.69 -68.35 -18.28
CA LYS A 257 3.65 -68.44 -19.74
C LYS A 257 5.00 -68.86 -20.33
N ARG A 258 6.12 -68.27 -19.88
CA ARG A 258 7.47 -68.67 -20.30
C ARG A 258 7.78 -70.12 -19.91
N ARG A 259 7.39 -70.55 -18.70
CA ARG A 259 7.57 -71.93 -18.23
C ARG A 259 6.76 -72.92 -19.08
N LEU A 260 5.51 -72.57 -19.42
CA LEU A 260 4.67 -73.36 -20.32
C LEU A 260 5.32 -73.50 -21.70
N GLN A 261 5.76 -72.39 -22.31
CA GLN A 261 6.46 -72.40 -23.59
C GLN A 261 7.73 -73.28 -23.55
N MET A 262 8.48 -73.26 -22.45
CA MET A 262 9.65 -74.14 -22.26
C MET A 262 9.27 -75.62 -22.20
N PHE A 263 8.16 -75.96 -21.53
CA PHE A 263 7.64 -77.33 -21.54
C PHE A 263 7.17 -77.76 -22.93
N GLU A 264 6.45 -76.90 -23.64
CA GLU A 264 6.01 -77.16 -25.02
C GLU A 264 7.21 -77.35 -25.98
N ASN A 265 8.23 -76.51 -25.87
CA ASN A 265 9.47 -76.63 -26.65
C ASN A 265 10.25 -77.92 -26.32
N LYS A 266 10.32 -78.31 -25.05
CA LYS A 266 10.88 -79.61 -24.64
C LYS A 266 10.06 -80.78 -25.18
N ALA A 267 8.74 -80.69 -25.15
CA ALA A 267 7.86 -81.72 -25.72
C ALA A 267 8.02 -81.81 -27.24
N ARG A 268 8.16 -80.67 -27.94
CA ARG A 268 8.39 -80.60 -29.39
C ARG A 268 9.75 -81.18 -29.78
N THR A 269 10.82 -80.82 -29.08
CA THR A 269 12.17 -81.38 -29.31
C THR A 269 12.23 -82.86 -28.95
N GLY A 270 11.54 -83.31 -27.89
CA GLY A 270 11.38 -84.72 -27.56
C GLY A 270 10.66 -85.51 -28.67
N ARG A 271 9.57 -84.97 -29.23
CA ARG A 271 8.90 -85.53 -30.42
C ARG A 271 9.83 -85.55 -31.64
N GLN A 272 10.64 -84.51 -31.85
CA GLN A 272 11.59 -84.43 -32.95
C GLN A 272 12.75 -85.44 -32.83
N ARG A 273 13.28 -85.66 -31.61
CA ARG A 273 14.26 -86.71 -31.31
C ARG A 273 13.65 -88.11 -31.49
N ARG A 274 12.39 -88.31 -31.11
CA ARG A 274 11.64 -89.56 -31.37
C ARG A 274 11.46 -89.80 -32.87
N ASN A 275 11.20 -88.76 -33.65
CA ASN A 275 11.14 -88.85 -35.12
C ASN A 275 12.51 -89.08 -35.75
N GLN A 276 13.60 -88.52 -35.22
CA GLN A 276 14.96 -88.80 -35.69
C GLN A 276 15.39 -90.25 -35.40
N ARG A 277 15.02 -90.81 -34.25
CA ARG A 277 15.19 -92.24 -33.94
C ARG A 277 14.38 -93.18 -34.85
N ARG A 278 13.41 -92.66 -35.60
CA ARG A 278 12.66 -93.41 -36.64
C ARG A 278 13.27 -93.29 -38.04
N ARG A 279 14.48 -92.72 -38.22
CA ARG A 279 15.19 -92.67 -39.52
C ARG A 279 16.02 -93.93 -39.80
N GLY A 280 15.39 -95.08 -39.63
CA GLY A 280 15.90 -96.40 -40.04
C GLY A 280 14.87 -97.14 -40.90
N LYS A 281 14.26 -96.46 -41.89
CA LYS A 281 13.55 -97.10 -43.01
C LYS A 281 13.36 -96.07 -44.12
N LYS A 282 14.04 -96.25 -45.26
CA LYS A 282 13.86 -95.45 -46.48
C LYS A 282 12.52 -95.81 -47.13
N GLY A 283 11.79 -94.80 -47.60
CA GLY A 283 10.64 -95.00 -48.48
C GLY A 283 9.89 -93.72 -48.84
N LYS A 284 10.15 -93.25 -50.08
CA LYS A 284 9.33 -92.40 -50.97
C LYS A 284 9.42 -90.86 -50.88
N LYS A 285 9.65 -90.30 -52.08
CA LYS A 285 9.59 -88.89 -52.48
C LYS A 285 8.15 -88.38 -52.43
N GLY A 286 7.97 -87.08 -52.16
CA GLY A 286 6.78 -86.35 -52.63
C GLY A 286 6.36 -85.16 -51.78
N LYS A 287 6.45 -83.98 -52.39
CA LYS A 287 5.81 -82.68 -52.11
C LYS A 287 6.60 -81.68 -51.24
N GLU A 288 7.04 -80.63 -51.93
CA GLU A 288 7.62 -79.40 -51.36
C GLU A 288 6.69 -78.79 -50.29
N PRO A 289 7.24 -78.33 -49.16
CA PRO A 289 6.45 -77.69 -48.13
C PRO A 289 6.19 -76.23 -48.52
N LYS A 290 5.09 -75.97 -49.24
CA LYS A 290 4.53 -74.61 -49.41
C LYS A 290 4.25 -73.89 -48.09
N GLY A 291 4.32 -74.57 -46.95
CA GLY A 291 4.19 -74.01 -45.61
C GLY A 291 5.50 -73.57 -44.94
N LEU A 292 6.69 -73.91 -45.47
CA LEU A 292 7.96 -73.54 -44.81
C LEU A 292 8.32 -72.07 -45.08
N VAL A 293 8.10 -71.60 -46.31
CA VAL A 293 8.28 -70.18 -46.68
C VAL A 293 7.25 -69.31 -45.97
N THR A 294 5.98 -69.76 -45.85
CA THR A 294 4.96 -69.04 -45.08
C THR A 294 5.26 -69.03 -43.58
N THR A 295 5.76 -70.11 -43.00
CA THR A 295 6.12 -70.13 -41.57
C THR A 295 7.39 -69.33 -41.25
N PHE A 296 8.34 -69.26 -42.17
CA PHE A 296 9.53 -68.42 -42.02
C PHE A 296 9.23 -66.94 -42.25
N SER A 297 8.40 -66.61 -43.26
CA SER A 297 7.93 -65.25 -43.51
C SER A 297 7.04 -64.75 -42.36
N ASN A 298 6.13 -65.58 -41.84
CA ASN A 298 5.33 -65.24 -40.66
C ASN A 298 6.18 -65.14 -39.38
N GLY A 299 7.28 -65.90 -39.29
CA GLY A 299 8.24 -65.80 -38.19
C GLY A 299 9.02 -64.50 -38.21
N LEU A 300 9.49 -64.07 -39.39
CA LEU A 300 10.16 -62.79 -39.58
C LEU A 300 9.21 -61.60 -39.41
N GLU A 301 7.96 -61.68 -39.88
CA GLU A 301 6.94 -60.66 -39.62
C GLU A 301 6.59 -60.56 -38.13
N TYR A 302 6.57 -61.68 -37.41
CA TYR A 302 6.36 -61.70 -35.96
C TYR A 302 7.56 -61.11 -35.21
N GLU A 303 8.79 -61.44 -35.57
CA GLU A 303 10.01 -60.89 -34.95
C GLU A 303 10.20 -59.41 -35.27
N LEU A 304 9.90 -58.97 -36.49
CA LEU A 304 9.93 -57.56 -36.89
C LEU A 304 8.81 -56.77 -36.20
N GLY A 305 7.60 -57.34 -36.10
CA GLY A 305 6.49 -56.76 -35.34
C GLY A 305 6.79 -56.65 -33.85
N GLU A 306 7.47 -57.62 -33.27
CA GLU A 306 7.92 -57.60 -31.87
C GLU A 306 9.03 -56.57 -31.65
N ALA A 307 9.98 -56.44 -32.58
CA ALA A 307 11.03 -55.43 -32.53
C ALA A 307 10.48 -54.00 -32.65
N VAL A 308 9.56 -53.76 -33.59
CA VAL A 308 8.88 -52.47 -33.77
C VAL A 308 8.01 -52.13 -32.56
N ALA A 309 7.30 -53.11 -32.01
CA ALA A 309 6.53 -52.92 -30.78
C ALA A 309 7.43 -52.58 -29.57
N LYS A 310 8.62 -53.19 -29.48
CA LYS A 310 9.63 -52.87 -28.45
C LYS A 310 10.19 -51.46 -28.63
N THR A 311 10.51 -51.03 -29.85
CA THR A 311 10.98 -49.65 -30.12
C THR A 311 9.90 -48.61 -29.86
N ASP A 312 8.65 -48.90 -30.21
CA ASP A 312 7.51 -48.02 -29.90
C ASP A 312 7.27 -47.91 -28.38
N LEU A 313 7.42 -49.03 -27.66
CA LEU A 313 7.27 -49.06 -26.22
C LEU A 313 8.38 -48.25 -25.54
N THR A 314 9.63 -48.39 -25.98
CA THR A 314 10.77 -47.63 -25.43
C THR A 314 10.66 -46.14 -25.75
N GLN A 315 10.24 -45.75 -26.96
CA GLN A 315 9.95 -44.36 -27.29
C GLN A 315 8.84 -43.78 -26.41
N ARG A 316 7.74 -44.50 -26.19
CA ARG A 316 6.64 -44.08 -25.30
C ARG A 316 7.08 -43.95 -23.84
N LEU A 317 7.99 -44.81 -23.40
CA LEU A 317 8.54 -44.81 -22.04
C LEU A 317 9.48 -43.62 -21.83
N ASN A 318 10.35 -43.34 -22.80
CA ASN A 318 11.22 -42.16 -22.82
C ASN A 318 10.41 -40.86 -22.87
N ALA A 319 9.34 -40.80 -23.66
CA ALA A 319 8.43 -39.65 -23.70
C ALA A 319 7.72 -39.41 -22.35
N LYS A 320 7.35 -40.48 -21.63
CA LYS A 320 6.78 -40.37 -20.27
C LYS A 320 7.82 -39.87 -19.26
N LEU A 321 9.06 -40.38 -19.34
CA LEU A 321 10.15 -39.91 -18.49
C LEU A 321 10.51 -38.45 -18.76
N ALA A 322 10.50 -38.00 -20.02
CA ALA A 322 10.73 -36.60 -20.38
C ALA A 322 9.68 -35.68 -19.76
N LYS A 323 8.39 -36.02 -19.88
CA LYS A 323 7.29 -35.27 -19.23
C LYS A 323 7.38 -35.31 -17.70
N GLN A 324 7.85 -36.40 -17.11
CA GLN A 324 8.07 -36.48 -15.67
C GLN A 324 9.22 -35.57 -15.22
N ARG A 325 10.30 -35.48 -16.01
CA ARG A 325 11.41 -34.55 -15.74
C ARG A 325 10.94 -33.10 -15.83
N GLU A 326 10.18 -32.76 -16.86
CA GLU A 326 9.60 -31.42 -17.08
C GLU A 326 8.65 -31.01 -15.94
N THR A 327 7.76 -31.90 -15.50
CA THR A 327 6.89 -31.63 -14.35
C THR A 327 7.67 -31.50 -13.04
N LYS A 328 8.72 -32.30 -12.84
CA LYS A 328 9.60 -32.19 -11.67
C LYS A 328 10.38 -30.87 -11.66
N THR A 329 10.87 -30.41 -12.82
CA THR A 329 11.53 -29.09 -12.95
C THR A 329 10.53 -27.96 -12.73
N GLN A 330 9.29 -28.08 -13.23
CA GLN A 330 8.24 -27.09 -12.98
C GLN A 330 7.87 -27.00 -11.50
N ILE A 331 7.76 -28.14 -10.80
CA ILE A 331 7.50 -28.18 -9.35
C ILE A 331 8.68 -27.57 -8.58
N ALA A 332 9.92 -27.86 -8.97
CA ALA A 332 11.11 -27.28 -8.35
C ALA A 332 11.16 -25.75 -8.55
N HIS A 333 10.83 -25.26 -9.75
CA HIS A 333 10.73 -23.84 -10.05
C HIS A 333 9.62 -23.16 -9.24
N ASN A 334 8.43 -23.75 -9.17
CA ASN A 334 7.31 -23.24 -8.39
C ASN A 334 7.61 -23.23 -6.87
N ASN A 335 8.33 -24.23 -6.37
CA ASN A 335 8.77 -24.28 -4.97
C ASN A 335 9.82 -23.20 -4.67
N ARG A 336 10.76 -22.93 -5.60
CA ARG A 336 11.70 -21.80 -5.48
C ARG A 336 10.98 -20.45 -5.47
N ARG A 337 9.98 -20.26 -6.36
CA ARG A 337 9.11 -19.07 -6.35
C ARG A 337 8.31 -18.93 -5.05
N LEU A 338 7.78 -20.04 -4.52
CA LEU A 338 7.09 -20.03 -3.23
C LEU A 338 8.04 -19.65 -2.08
N ALA A 339 9.27 -20.18 -2.10
CA ALA A 339 10.28 -19.85 -1.10
C ALA A 339 10.71 -18.36 -1.17
N SER A 340 10.89 -17.79 -2.37
CA SER A 340 11.21 -16.37 -2.53
C SER A 340 10.05 -15.45 -2.10
N LEU A 341 8.80 -15.81 -2.42
CA LEU A 341 7.61 -15.08 -1.96
C LEU A 341 7.43 -15.19 -0.43
N GLN A 342 7.76 -16.34 0.16
CA GLN A 342 7.75 -16.50 1.62
C GLN A 342 8.85 -15.69 2.28
N LYS A 343 10.05 -15.63 1.68
CA LYS A 343 11.17 -14.82 2.18
C LYS A 343 10.84 -13.33 2.13
N GLY A 344 10.31 -12.85 1.01
CA GLY A 344 9.83 -11.46 0.90
C GLY A 344 8.68 -11.14 1.85
N SER A 345 7.80 -12.11 2.14
CA SER A 345 6.74 -11.94 3.17
C SER A 345 7.28 -11.88 4.60
N PHE A 346 8.45 -12.47 4.87
CA PHE A 346 9.09 -12.44 6.18
C PHE A 346 9.89 -11.13 6.35
N GLU A 347 10.69 -10.75 5.35
CA GLU A 347 11.41 -9.46 5.32
C GLU A 347 10.43 -8.27 5.40
N TYR A 348 9.24 -8.38 4.77
CA TYR A 348 8.15 -7.40 4.90
C TYR A 348 7.56 -7.35 6.32
N PHE A 349 7.48 -8.48 7.02
CA PHE A 349 6.94 -8.55 8.37
C PHE A 349 7.92 -7.95 9.39
N GLU A 350 9.21 -8.24 9.24
CA GLU A 350 10.29 -7.70 10.07
C GLU A 350 10.41 -6.18 9.92
N ALA A 351 10.36 -5.65 8.69
CA ALA A 351 10.35 -4.21 8.43
C ALA A 351 9.08 -3.51 8.97
N MET A 352 7.93 -4.19 8.99
CA MET A 352 6.70 -3.66 9.58
C MET A 352 6.76 -3.62 11.11
N GLU A 353 7.33 -4.65 11.74
CA GLU A 353 7.55 -4.67 13.20
C GLU A 353 8.57 -3.60 13.61
N GLU A 354 9.63 -3.40 12.83
CA GLU A 354 10.60 -2.31 13.03
C GLU A 354 9.94 -0.93 12.91
N ALA A 355 9.08 -0.72 11.92
CA ALA A 355 8.31 0.52 11.78
C ALA A 355 7.37 0.78 12.98
N ASP A 356 6.68 -0.24 13.49
CA ASP A 356 5.81 -0.13 14.66
C ASP A 356 6.59 0.21 15.94
N THR A 357 7.79 -0.37 16.12
CA THR A 357 8.66 -0.06 17.26
C THR A 357 9.21 1.37 17.20
N LEU A 358 9.60 1.84 16.01
CA LEU A 358 10.06 3.22 15.80
C LEU A 358 8.93 4.24 15.99
N SER A 359 7.72 3.92 15.52
CA SER A 359 6.52 4.73 15.73
C SER A 359 6.17 4.86 17.22
N SER A 360 6.24 3.75 17.97
CA SER A 360 6.04 3.75 19.43
C SER A 360 7.08 4.60 20.16
N ARG A 361 8.35 4.50 19.76
CA ARG A 361 9.43 5.32 20.34
C ARG A 361 9.26 6.80 20.03
N LYS A 362 8.79 7.15 18.82
CA LYS A 362 8.46 8.53 18.43
C LYS A 362 7.35 9.10 19.30
N ALA A 363 6.27 8.33 19.53
CA ALA A 363 5.17 8.74 20.40
C ALA A 363 5.65 9.07 21.83
N MET A 364 6.57 8.28 22.39
CA MET A 364 7.16 8.58 23.71
C MET A 364 7.97 9.89 23.72
N ILE A 365 8.70 10.20 22.64
CA ILE A 365 9.43 11.48 22.51
C ILE A 365 8.45 12.65 22.37
N ASP A 366 7.38 12.47 21.60
CA ASP A 366 6.34 13.50 21.43
C ASP A 366 5.64 13.82 22.77
N ASP A 367 5.35 12.80 23.59
CA ASP A 367 4.83 12.99 24.96
C ASP A 367 5.83 13.74 25.86
N GLN A 368 7.13 13.43 25.77
CA GLN A 368 8.17 14.15 26.49
C GLN A 368 8.25 15.63 26.05
N ILE A 369 8.08 15.93 24.76
CA ILE A 369 8.02 17.31 24.23
C ILE A 369 6.83 18.06 24.84
N VAL A 370 5.65 17.44 24.87
CA VAL A 370 4.45 18.05 25.45
C VAL A 370 4.63 18.35 26.93
N SER A 371 5.21 17.41 27.69
CA SER A 371 5.51 17.61 29.11
C SER A 371 6.48 18.78 29.34
N LEU A 372 7.57 18.85 28.57
CA LEU A 372 8.56 19.93 28.66
C LEU A 372 7.97 21.29 28.25
N ARG A 373 7.15 21.35 27.20
CA ARG A 373 6.46 22.59 26.78
C ARG A 373 5.45 23.06 27.82
N THR A 374 4.75 22.14 28.48
CA THR A 374 3.84 22.45 29.58
C THR A 374 4.60 23.03 30.76
N ALA A 375 5.73 22.43 31.14
CA ALA A 375 6.64 22.99 32.14
C ALA A 375 7.11 24.40 31.74
N LEU A 376 7.57 24.61 30.50
CA LEU A 376 7.99 25.92 30.01
C LEU A 376 6.87 26.96 30.12
N ALA A 377 5.64 26.61 29.74
CA ALA A 377 4.47 27.48 29.83
C ALA A 377 4.14 27.86 31.28
N THR A 378 4.27 26.93 32.24
CA THR A 378 4.06 27.24 33.67
C THR A 378 5.10 28.21 34.24
N TRP A 379 6.34 28.15 33.73
CA TRP A 379 7.44 29.03 34.15
C TRP A 379 7.36 30.43 33.53
N THR A 380 6.69 30.56 32.38
CA THR A 380 6.59 31.81 31.59
C THR A 380 5.22 32.50 31.67
N SER A 381 4.19 31.86 32.23
CA SER A 381 2.83 32.42 32.31
C SER A 381 2.67 33.48 33.40
N LYS A 382 1.79 34.46 33.13
CA LYS A 382 1.39 35.63 33.96
C LYS A 382 2.33 36.85 33.92
N THR A 383 2.98 37.08 32.79
CA THR A 383 3.65 38.34 32.47
C THR A 383 3.41 38.71 31.00
N ASP A 384 3.09 39.98 30.74
CA ASP A 384 2.62 40.46 29.43
C ASP A 384 3.65 40.37 28.29
N HIS A 385 4.85 39.83 28.54
CA HIS A 385 5.94 39.69 27.56
C HIS A 385 6.60 38.30 27.69
N PRO A 386 6.94 37.64 26.56
CA PRO A 386 7.54 36.29 26.53
C PRO A 386 8.98 36.19 27.10
N GLY A 387 9.53 37.28 27.65
CA GLY A 387 10.84 37.31 28.32
C GLY A 387 10.76 37.56 29.84
N ASN A 388 9.58 37.76 30.40
CA ASN A 388 9.42 37.96 31.84
C ASN A 388 9.08 36.64 32.55
N LEU A 389 9.70 36.39 33.70
CA LEU A 389 9.47 35.18 34.49
C LEU A 389 8.26 35.35 35.41
N ASN A 390 7.57 34.24 35.68
CA ASN A 390 6.42 34.23 36.58
C ASN A 390 6.81 34.73 37.98
N LYS A 391 6.23 35.87 38.40
CA LYS A 391 6.52 36.52 39.70
C LYS A 391 6.21 35.64 40.92
N ASN A 392 5.34 34.64 40.77
CA ASN A 392 5.03 33.68 41.84
C ASN A 392 6.10 32.59 41.98
N LEU A 393 6.91 32.37 40.93
CA LEU A 393 8.00 31.41 40.95
C LEU A 393 9.16 31.91 41.80
N PHE A 394 9.52 33.19 41.70
CA PHE A 394 10.45 33.86 42.62
C PHE A 394 10.03 33.77 44.09
N LYS A 395 8.71 33.83 44.36
CA LYS A 395 8.18 33.66 45.72
C LYS A 395 8.28 32.22 46.24
N ARG A 396 8.28 31.24 45.34
CA ARG A 396 8.36 29.80 45.67
C ARG A 396 9.81 29.29 45.74
N HIS A 397 10.71 29.93 45.01
CA HIS A 397 12.14 29.60 44.98
C HIS A 397 12.97 30.88 45.14
N PRO A 398 13.02 31.46 46.34
CA PRO A 398 13.82 32.66 46.62
C PRO A 398 15.33 32.40 46.49
N GLU A 399 15.78 31.14 46.63
CA GLU A 399 17.16 30.70 46.41
C GLU A 399 17.66 30.82 44.96
N LEU A 400 16.77 30.98 43.97
CA LEU A 400 17.12 31.11 42.56
C LEU A 400 16.93 32.57 42.11
N GLY A 401 18.02 33.27 41.83
CA GLY A 401 17.99 34.62 41.30
C GLY A 401 17.48 34.69 39.86
N ALA A 402 17.34 35.92 39.35
CA ALA A 402 16.94 36.16 37.96
C ALA A 402 17.87 35.52 36.90
N PRO A 403 19.21 35.58 37.01
CA PRO A 403 20.08 34.97 36.03
C PRO A 403 20.04 33.43 36.08
N GLU A 404 19.97 32.82 37.27
CA GLU A 404 19.90 31.37 37.44
C GLU A 404 18.60 30.80 36.85
N LEU A 405 17.47 31.51 37.02
CA LEU A 405 16.20 31.09 36.43
C LEU A 405 16.16 31.24 34.91
N GLN A 406 16.81 32.28 34.36
CA GLN A 406 16.98 32.41 32.90
C GLN A 406 17.82 31.26 32.32
N GLU A 407 18.84 30.82 33.04
CA GLU A 407 19.66 29.68 32.65
C GLU A 407 18.86 28.38 32.66
N VAL A 408 18.03 28.13 33.69
CA VAL A 408 17.13 26.97 33.72
C VAL A 408 16.12 27.01 32.57
N LEU A 409 15.59 28.19 32.24
CA LEU A 409 14.68 28.38 31.11
C LEU A 409 15.37 28.04 29.77
N LEU A 410 16.59 28.52 29.58
CA LEU A 410 17.41 28.24 28.41
C LEU A 410 17.71 26.74 28.30
N GLN A 411 18.05 26.07 29.42
CA GLN A 411 18.25 24.62 29.45
C GLN A 411 16.99 23.85 29.07
N LEU A 412 15.80 24.27 29.53
CA LEU A 412 14.52 23.65 29.21
C LEU A 412 14.18 23.81 27.71
N MET A 413 14.32 25.02 27.17
CA MET A 413 14.17 25.28 25.74
C MET A 413 15.14 24.46 24.89
N THR A 414 16.40 24.37 25.33
CA THR A 414 17.43 23.54 24.64
C THR A 414 17.09 22.06 24.70
N LYS A 415 16.45 21.56 25.77
CA LYS A 415 15.94 20.18 25.85
C LYS A 415 14.77 19.95 24.90
N ILE A 416 13.84 20.91 24.76
CA ILE A 416 12.70 20.85 23.83
C ILE A 416 13.21 20.76 22.39
N VAL A 417 14.09 21.68 21.96
CA VAL A 417 14.64 21.68 20.59
C VAL A 417 15.37 20.37 20.29
N ARG A 418 16.16 19.85 21.24
CA ARG A 418 16.82 18.53 21.09
C ARG A 418 15.83 17.38 20.97
N GLN A 419 14.75 17.38 21.75
CA GLN A 419 13.69 16.38 21.68
C GLN A 419 12.95 16.43 20.34
N GLU A 420 12.60 17.63 19.88
CA GLU A 420 11.94 17.85 18.59
C GLU A 420 12.80 17.38 17.41
N LEU A 421 14.10 17.64 17.46
CA LEU A 421 15.04 17.14 16.45
C LEU A 421 15.08 15.60 16.43
N ARG A 422 15.07 14.96 17.60
CA ARG A 422 15.01 13.48 17.70
C ARG A 422 13.70 12.92 17.16
N SER A 423 12.55 13.52 17.50
CA SER A 423 11.24 13.13 16.96
C SER A 423 11.21 13.23 15.44
N LYS A 424 11.68 14.35 14.87
CA LYS A 424 11.80 14.54 13.41
C LYS A 424 12.73 13.55 12.72
N THR A 425 13.80 13.14 13.40
CA THR A 425 14.73 12.13 12.88
C THR A 425 14.05 10.77 12.83
N GLN A 426 13.26 10.43 13.85
CA GLN A 426 12.48 9.18 13.87
C GLN A 426 11.35 9.18 12.84
N GLU A 427 10.66 10.30 12.66
CA GLU A 427 9.66 10.50 11.61
C GLU A 427 10.22 10.18 10.22
N ARG A 428 11.39 10.74 9.88
CA ARG A 428 12.05 10.45 8.59
C ARG A 428 12.42 8.98 8.41
N MET A 429 12.85 8.31 9.49
CA MET A 429 13.17 6.87 9.42
C MET A 429 11.92 6.02 9.19
N VAL A 430 10.80 6.37 9.84
CA VAL A 430 9.51 5.73 9.62
C VAL A 430 9.04 5.96 8.18
N ASP A 431 9.06 7.20 7.69
CA ASP A 431 8.67 7.52 6.31
C ASP A 431 9.54 6.77 5.28
N GLN A 432 10.84 6.62 5.55
CA GLN A 432 11.75 5.88 4.69
C GLN A 432 11.44 4.38 4.66
N LEU A 433 11.13 3.77 5.81
CA LEU A 433 10.71 2.37 5.88
C LEU A 433 9.34 2.15 5.22
N GLU A 434 8.39 3.07 5.43
CA GLU A 434 7.07 3.03 4.78
C GLU A 434 7.19 3.17 3.25
N SER A 435 8.08 4.04 2.76
CA SER A 435 8.37 4.17 1.32
C SER A 435 9.03 2.90 0.76
N GLN A 436 9.98 2.30 1.48
CA GLN A 436 10.60 1.03 1.07
C GLN A 436 9.59 -0.13 1.05
N LEU A 437 8.67 -0.17 2.02
CA LEU A 437 7.56 -1.13 2.05
C LEU A 437 6.60 -0.92 0.87
N ALA A 438 6.31 0.33 0.50
CA ALA A 438 5.48 0.66 -0.66
C ALA A 438 6.18 0.29 -1.99
N GLU A 439 7.47 0.58 -2.12
CA GLU A 439 8.27 0.22 -3.30
C GLU A 439 8.39 -1.30 -3.48
N ALA A 440 8.64 -2.04 -2.39
CA ALA A 440 8.69 -3.50 -2.41
C ALA A 440 7.35 -4.13 -2.84
N GLN A 441 6.22 -3.51 -2.47
CA GLN A 441 4.89 -3.91 -2.94
C GLN A 441 4.70 -3.66 -4.44
N THR A 442 5.25 -2.58 -4.99
CA THR A 442 5.18 -2.30 -6.44
C THR A 442 6.11 -3.19 -7.27
N GLN A 443 7.32 -3.47 -6.78
CA GLN A 443 8.30 -4.31 -7.48
C GLN A 443 7.95 -5.80 -7.44
N GLY A 444 7.28 -6.28 -6.38
CA GLY A 444 6.73 -7.63 -6.32
C GLY A 444 5.65 -7.93 -7.37
N GLY A 445 5.07 -6.90 -7.99
CA GLY A 445 4.13 -6.99 -9.11
C GLY A 445 4.78 -7.07 -10.50
N SER A 446 6.08 -6.81 -10.61
CA SER A 446 6.82 -6.79 -11.88
C SER A 446 7.70 -8.03 -12.06
N LEU A 447 7.09 -9.21 -12.06
CA LEU A 447 7.70 -10.42 -12.61
C LEU A 447 6.79 -10.94 -13.72
N ALA A 448 6.76 -10.19 -14.82
CA ALA A 448 6.26 -10.68 -16.09
C ALA A 448 7.03 -11.96 -16.49
N PRO A 449 6.38 -12.96 -17.08
CA PRO A 449 7.03 -14.21 -17.45
C PRO A 449 8.08 -13.94 -18.53
N ALA A 450 9.35 -14.13 -18.19
CA ALA A 450 10.38 -14.33 -19.21
C ALA A 450 10.14 -15.71 -19.83
N ASP A 451 9.81 -15.73 -21.12
CA ASP A 451 9.65 -16.95 -21.90
C ASP A 451 10.93 -17.82 -21.83
N PRO A 452 10.78 -19.16 -21.75
CA PRO A 452 11.94 -20.05 -21.69
C PRO A 452 12.77 -19.97 -22.98
N PRO A 453 14.12 -20.04 -22.89
CA PRO A 453 14.99 -19.95 -24.05
C PRO A 453 14.77 -21.15 -24.97
N THR A 454 14.29 -20.89 -26.19
CA THR A 454 14.25 -21.86 -27.29
C THR A 454 15.65 -22.07 -27.83
N GLY A 455 16.38 -23.02 -27.22
CA GLY A 455 17.65 -23.52 -27.71
C GLY A 455 17.47 -24.45 -28.92
N THR A 456 18.07 -24.03 -30.02
CA THR A 456 18.19 -24.67 -31.34
C THR A 456 19.07 -25.93 -31.32
N GLY A 457 18.86 -26.85 -32.27
CA GLY A 457 19.73 -28.02 -32.46
C GLY A 457 19.32 -29.05 -33.54
N SER A 458 19.37 -28.60 -34.81
CA SER A 458 19.72 -29.29 -36.08
C SER A 458 19.74 -30.84 -36.20
N GLY A 459 19.24 -31.37 -37.35
CA GLY A 459 19.57 -32.75 -37.76
C GLY A 459 18.89 -33.42 -38.97
N ALA A 460 18.93 -32.79 -40.16
CA ALA A 460 19.14 -33.44 -41.47
C ALA A 460 18.05 -34.27 -42.22
N ARG A 461 17.99 -33.96 -43.54
CA ARG A 461 17.55 -34.74 -44.73
C ARG A 461 16.03 -34.91 -44.93
N GLY A 462 15.44 -34.68 -46.10
CA GLY A 462 15.92 -34.41 -47.46
C GLY A 462 14.84 -34.83 -48.47
N ALA A 463 15.00 -34.36 -49.71
CA ALA A 463 14.26 -34.70 -50.94
C ALA A 463 12.94 -33.93 -51.20
N GLY A 464 13.00 -33.13 -52.25
CA GLY A 464 11.86 -32.39 -52.81
C GLY A 464 11.11 -33.15 -53.89
N ALA A 465 10.02 -32.54 -54.33
CA ALA A 465 9.51 -32.64 -55.69
C ALA A 465 8.56 -31.46 -55.93
N THR A 466 8.87 -30.72 -56.99
CA THR A 466 8.06 -29.68 -57.63
C THR A 466 6.76 -30.26 -58.21
N THR A 467 5.62 -29.59 -58.05
CA THR A 467 4.71 -29.26 -59.17
C THR A 467 3.52 -28.36 -58.76
N THR A 468 3.40 -27.29 -59.53
CA THR A 468 2.25 -26.42 -59.84
C THR A 468 0.88 -27.12 -59.87
N THR A 469 -0.18 -26.48 -59.35
CA THR A 469 -1.41 -26.08 -60.10
C THR A 469 -2.54 -25.55 -59.18
N ARG A 470 -2.79 -24.24 -59.29
CA ARG A 470 -4.06 -23.51 -59.51
C ARG A 470 -5.43 -24.15 -59.10
N ARG A 471 -6.24 -23.27 -58.47
CA ARG A 471 -7.73 -23.14 -58.49
C ARG A 471 -8.57 -24.07 -57.57
N LYS A 472 -9.24 -23.46 -56.57
CA LYS A 472 -10.64 -22.98 -56.67
C LYS A 472 -11.06 -22.32 -55.36
N GLY A 473 -11.48 -21.05 -55.46
CA GLY A 473 -12.22 -20.37 -54.41
C GLY A 473 -13.60 -20.98 -54.23
N ARG A 474 -14.07 -21.05 -52.98
CA ARG A 474 -15.46 -21.33 -52.66
C ARG A 474 -15.97 -20.30 -51.66
N ARG A 475 -16.76 -19.40 -52.23
CA ARG A 475 -17.65 -18.42 -51.65
C ARG A 475 -18.63 -19.13 -50.70
N ILE A 476 -18.75 -18.68 -49.45
CA ILE A 476 -19.91 -18.98 -48.61
C ILE A 476 -20.52 -17.66 -48.15
N THR A 477 -21.81 -17.58 -48.42
CA THR A 477 -22.76 -16.48 -48.33
C THR A 477 -23.06 -16.09 -46.88
N ARG A 478 -22.99 -14.79 -46.57
CA ARG A 478 -23.67 -14.17 -45.42
C ARG A 478 -24.96 -13.54 -45.92
N THR A 479 -26.10 -14.12 -45.55
CA THR A 479 -27.41 -13.48 -45.67
C THR A 479 -27.64 -12.54 -44.50
N SER A 480 -28.01 -11.31 -44.83
CA SER A 480 -28.53 -10.31 -43.91
C SER A 480 -29.93 -10.69 -43.43
N SER A 481 -30.25 -10.43 -42.17
CA SER A 481 -31.60 -10.02 -41.82
C SER A 481 -31.54 -8.84 -40.87
N LYS A 482 -32.07 -7.74 -41.39
CA LYS A 482 -32.26 -6.43 -40.80
C LYS A 482 -33.66 -6.48 -40.20
N ARG A 483 -33.81 -6.21 -38.90
CA ARG A 483 -35.11 -5.80 -38.35
C ARG A 483 -34.93 -4.58 -37.46
N GLN A 484 -35.63 -3.56 -37.90
CA GLN A 484 -35.82 -2.23 -37.35
C GLN A 484 -37.14 -2.23 -36.57
N ASN A 485 -37.25 -1.29 -35.62
CA ASN A 485 -38.43 -0.78 -34.92
C ASN A 485 -38.95 -1.72 -33.80
N HIS A 486 -39.22 -1.25 -32.58
CA HIS A 486 -39.86 -0.01 -32.16
C HIS A 486 -39.19 0.68 -30.96
#